data_AF-A0A2Z6MVX1-F1
#
_entry.id   AF-A0A2Z6MVX1-F1
#
_cell.length_a   1.000
_cell.length_b   1.000
_cell.length_c   1.000
_cell.angle_alpha   90.00
_cell.angle_beta   90.00
_cell.angle_gamma   90.00
#
_symmetry.space_group_name_H-M   'P 1'
#
loop_
_entity.id
_entity.type
_entity.pdbx_description
1 polymer ?
#
loop_
_entity_poly.entity_id
_entity_poly.type
_entity_poly.pdbx_seq_one_letter_code
_entity_poly.pdbx_strand_id
1 'polypeptide(L)'
;MGNRLHKILLTHWQKYTFNPSGGLRLKRDITEYGEFVRSFNAPSVDEKFELLGIMANVFIVAPESLSTLFEGTPSIRKDAQRFIQLRDDYKSAKLAAKLSSLFS
;
A
#
# COMPACT_ATOMS: atom_id res chain seq x y z
N MET A 1 -0.97 -19.22 9.47
CA MET A 1 -1.65 -19.09 8.17
C MET A 1 -1.82 -17.63 7.72
N GLY A 2 -2.29 -16.68 8.56
CA GLY A 2 -2.46 -15.27 8.18
C GLY A 2 -1.21 -14.57 7.60
N ASN A 3 -0.02 -14.81 8.17
CA ASN A 3 1.24 -14.29 7.61
C ASN A 3 1.54 -14.77 6.18
N ARG A 4 1.13 -16.00 5.83
CA ARG A 4 1.32 -16.56 4.49
C ARG A 4 0.35 -15.93 3.51
N LEU A 5 -0.91 -15.75 3.90
CA LEU A 5 -1.91 -15.01 3.11
C LEU A 5 -1.42 -13.60 2.80
N HIS A 6 -1.01 -12.84 3.82
CA HIS A 6 -0.44 -11.50 3.67
C HIS A 6 0.71 -11.48 2.64
N LYS A 7 1.66 -12.42 2.74
CA LYS A 7 2.80 -12.51 1.80
C LYS A 7 2.35 -12.82 0.36
N ILE A 8 1.36 -13.71 0.18
CA ILE A 8 0.82 -14.06 -1.13
C ILE A 8 0.13 -12.85 -1.77
N LEU A 9 -0.72 -12.15 -1.02
CA LEU A 9 -1.42 -10.95 -1.48
C LEU A 9 -0.42 -9.86 -1.89
N LEU A 10 0.58 -9.59 -1.05
CA LEU A 10 1.64 -8.63 -1.35
C LEU A 10 2.39 -8.97 -2.64
N THR A 11 2.71 -10.25 -2.84
CA THR A 11 3.39 -10.74 -4.05
C THR A 11 2.49 -10.66 -5.28
N HIS A 12 1.17 -10.83 -5.11
CA HIS A 12 0.20 -10.75 -6.19
C HIS A 12 0.04 -9.30 -6.68
N TRP A 13 -0.19 -8.36 -5.77
CA TRP A 13 -0.40 -6.95 -6.15
C TRP A 13 0.83 -6.31 -6.79
N GLN A 14 2.04 -6.73 -6.43
CA GLN A 14 3.28 -6.26 -7.06
C GLN A 14 3.42 -6.60 -8.56
N LYS A 15 2.53 -7.43 -9.12
CA LYS A 15 2.52 -7.76 -10.55
C LYS A 15 1.71 -6.78 -11.40
N TYR A 16 0.98 -5.86 -10.77
CA TYR A 16 0.05 -4.97 -11.45
C TYR A 16 0.44 -3.51 -11.28
N THR A 17 -0.04 -2.71 -12.22
CA THR A 17 -0.01 -1.25 -12.15
C THR A 17 -1.41 -0.75 -11.79
N PHE A 18 -1.50 0.28 -10.96
CA PHE A 18 -2.75 0.80 -10.44
C PHE A 18 -2.95 2.25 -10.83
N ASN A 19 -4.12 2.53 -11.39
CA ASN A 19 -4.70 3.87 -11.42
C ASN A 19 -5.53 4.12 -10.14
N PRO A 20 -6.02 5.35 -9.89
CA PRO A 20 -6.80 5.64 -8.68
C PRO A 20 -8.04 4.77 -8.49
N SER A 21 -8.75 4.43 -9.57
CA SER A 21 -9.90 3.53 -9.51
C SER A 21 -9.50 2.11 -9.08
N GLY A 22 -8.40 1.60 -9.61
CA GLY A 22 -7.81 0.31 -9.21
C GLY A 22 -7.33 0.33 -7.76
N GLY A 23 -6.75 1.44 -7.31
CA GLY A 23 -6.38 1.66 -5.90
C GLY A 23 -7.57 1.57 -4.95
N LEU A 24 -8.71 2.17 -5.32
CA LEU A 24 -9.96 2.07 -4.52
C LEU A 24 -10.49 0.63 -4.45
N ARG A 25 -10.43 -0.13 -5.55
CA ARG A 25 -10.81 -1.55 -5.56
C ARG A 25 -9.90 -2.37 -4.67
N LEU A 26 -8.58 -2.17 -4.78
CA LEU A 26 -7.60 -2.84 -3.92
C LEU A 26 -7.84 -2.53 -2.44
N LYS A 27 -8.14 -1.27 -2.09
CA LYS A 27 -8.47 -0.89 -0.71
C LYS A 27 -9.70 -1.63 -0.19
N ARG A 28 -10.72 -1.81 -1.02
CA ARG A 28 -11.91 -2.61 -0.69
C ARG A 28 -11.54 -4.07 -0.43
N ASP A 29 -10.78 -4.69 -1.33
CA ASP A 29 -10.33 -6.08 -1.17
C ASP A 29 -9.54 -6.26 0.14
N ILE A 30 -8.63 -5.32 0.46
CA ILE A 30 -7.86 -5.33 1.70
C ILE A 30 -8.78 -5.26 2.94
N THR A 31 -9.81 -4.42 2.92
CA THR A 31 -10.79 -4.34 4.01
C THR A 31 -11.52 -5.66 4.19
N GLU A 32 -12.03 -6.25 3.10
CA GLU A 32 -12.76 -7.53 3.14
C GLU A 32 -11.87 -8.68 3.64
N TYR A 33 -10.60 -8.73 3.19
CA TYR A 33 -9.63 -9.68 3.73
C TYR A 33 -9.31 -9.42 5.21
N GLY A 34 -9.18 -8.16 5.61
CA GLY A 34 -8.94 -7.74 6.99
C GLY A 34 -10.04 -8.21 7.94
N GLU A 35 -11.30 -7.97 7.58
CA GLU A 35 -12.47 -8.44 8.33
C GLU A 35 -12.49 -9.96 8.44
N PHE A 36 -12.22 -10.67 7.34
CA PHE A 36 -12.14 -12.12 7.35
C PHE A 36 -11.05 -12.63 8.29
N VAL A 37 -9.82 -12.08 8.23
CA VAL A 37 -8.71 -12.55 9.08
C VAL A 37 -8.88 -12.16 10.55
N ARG A 38 -9.64 -11.10 10.86
CA ARG A 38 -9.92 -10.67 12.23
C ARG A 38 -10.71 -11.73 13.02
N SER A 39 -11.55 -12.52 12.34
CA SER A 39 -12.29 -13.64 12.96
C SER A 39 -11.39 -14.72 13.59
N PHE A 40 -10.11 -14.76 13.23
CA PHE A 40 -9.13 -15.72 13.76
C PHE A 40 -8.41 -15.25 15.03
N ASN A 41 -8.74 -14.07 15.58
CA ASN A 41 -8.18 -13.52 16.82
C ASN A 41 -6.64 -13.49 16.85
N ALA A 42 -6.02 -13.01 15.76
CA ALA A 42 -4.56 -12.92 15.62
C ALA A 42 -4.12 -11.44 15.48
N PRO A 43 -3.83 -10.73 16.58
CA PRO A 43 -3.55 -9.28 16.56
C PRO A 43 -2.43 -8.87 15.60
N SER A 44 -1.34 -9.66 15.56
CA SER A 44 -0.21 -9.41 14.65
C SER A 44 -0.55 -9.51 13.16
N VAL A 45 -1.65 -10.17 12.80
CA VAL A 45 -2.14 -10.27 11.42
C VAL A 45 -3.08 -9.11 11.14
N ASP A 46 -3.93 -8.74 12.10
CA ASP A 46 -4.83 -7.58 12.00
C ASP A 46 -4.03 -6.29 11.72
N GLU A 47 -2.99 -6.04 12.51
CA GLU A 47 -2.08 -4.89 12.32
C GLU A 47 -1.49 -4.85 10.89
N LYS A 48 -1.16 -6.02 10.32
CA LYS A 48 -0.64 -6.07 8.94
C LYS A 48 -1.68 -5.68 7.90
N PHE A 49 -2.94 -6.05 8.10
CA PHE A 49 -4.01 -5.64 7.18
C PHE A 49 -4.38 -4.16 7.34
N GLU A 50 -4.28 -3.60 8.55
CA GLU A 50 -4.39 -2.15 8.77
C GLU A 50 -3.28 -1.39 8.03
N LEU A 51 -2.02 -1.84 8.15
CA LEU A 51 -0.89 -1.26 7.43
C LEU A 51 -1.06 -1.38 5.90
N LEU A 52 -1.58 -2.52 5.40
CA LEU A 52 -1.92 -2.67 3.98
C LEU A 52 -3.00 -1.66 3.54
N GLY A 53 -3.97 -1.35 4.40
CA GLY A 53 -5.01 -0.36 4.13
C GLY A 53 -4.43 1.06 3.97
N ILE A 54 -3.44 1.42 4.79
CA ILE A 54 -2.70 2.69 4.66
C ILE A 54 -1.90 2.69 3.34
N MET A 55 -1.21 1.58 3.05
CA MET A 55 -0.42 1.41 1.83
C MET A 55 -1.25 1.52 0.56
N ALA A 56 -2.51 1.06 0.55
CA ALA A 56 -3.40 1.21 -0.61
C ALA A 56 -3.68 2.68 -0.98
N ASN A 57 -3.61 3.59 -0.01
CA ASN A 57 -3.78 5.03 -0.27
C ASN A 57 -2.69 5.59 -1.21
N VAL A 58 -1.53 4.92 -1.32
CA VAL A 58 -0.49 5.25 -2.32
C VAL A 58 -1.04 5.33 -3.73
N PHE A 59 -2.03 4.51 -4.07
CA PHE A 59 -2.60 4.48 -5.42
C PHE A 59 -3.72 5.50 -5.62
N ILE A 60 -4.26 6.05 -4.53
CA ILE A 60 -5.49 6.85 -4.53
C ILE A 60 -5.16 8.35 -4.42
N VAL A 61 -4.19 8.71 -3.58
CA VAL A 61 -3.87 10.11 -3.31
C VAL A 61 -3.14 10.78 -4.47
N ALA A 62 -3.24 12.10 -4.55
CA ALA A 62 -2.49 12.89 -5.51
C ALA A 62 -0.96 12.79 -5.23
N PRO A 63 -0.11 12.91 -6.26
CA PRO A 63 1.35 12.85 -6.12
C PRO A 63 1.94 13.71 -5.00
N GLU A 64 1.42 14.91 -4.79
CA GLU A 64 1.82 15.87 -3.77
C GLU A 64 1.47 15.45 -2.34
N SER A 65 0.48 14.57 -2.17
CA SER A 65 0.07 14.04 -0.87
C SER A 65 0.85 12.79 -0.45
N LEU A 66 1.72 12.25 -1.31
CA LEU A 66 2.49 11.05 -1.00
C LEU A 66 3.50 11.28 0.14
N SER A 67 4.00 12.50 0.32
CA SER A 67 4.95 12.84 1.36
C SER A 67 4.34 12.73 2.76
N THR A 68 3.16 13.30 2.93
CA THR A 68 2.45 13.37 4.21
C THR A 68 1.84 12.04 4.62
N LEU A 69 1.55 11.16 3.65
CA LEU A 69 0.98 9.83 3.89
C LEU A 69 1.83 8.96 4.84
N PHE A 70 3.15 9.18 4.93
CA PHE A 70 4.07 8.36 5.72
C PHE A 70 4.62 9.04 6.97
N GLU A 71 4.15 10.24 7.31
CA GLU A 71 4.63 10.97 8.49
C GLU A 71 4.30 10.23 9.79
N GLY A 72 3.14 9.57 9.86
CA GLY A 72 2.69 8.79 11.04
C GLY A 72 3.04 7.30 11.03
N THR A 73 3.72 6.79 10.01
CA THR A 73 3.98 5.34 9.87
C THR A 73 5.34 5.08 9.21
N PRO A 74 6.46 5.34 9.92
CA PRO A 74 7.80 5.22 9.34
C PRO A 74 8.16 3.77 8.96
N SER A 75 7.55 2.77 9.61
CA SER A 75 7.79 1.34 9.37
C SER A 75 7.45 0.88 7.95
N ILE A 76 6.48 1.53 7.29
CA ILE A 76 6.03 1.14 5.94
C ILE A 76 6.77 1.85 4.81
N ARG A 77 7.65 2.81 5.10
CA ARG A 77 8.33 3.65 4.10
C ARG A 77 9.04 2.85 3.00
N LYS A 78 9.70 1.75 3.35
CA LYS A 78 10.42 0.90 2.39
C LYS A 78 9.48 0.17 1.43
N ASP A 79 8.35 -0.34 1.95
CA ASP A 79 7.34 -1.01 1.13
C ASP A 79 6.55 0.01 0.31
N ALA A 80 6.29 1.19 0.86
CA ALA A 80 5.69 2.33 0.17
C ALA A 80 6.46 2.70 -1.10
N GLN A 81 7.79 2.78 -1.02
CA GLN A 81 8.62 3.08 -2.20
C GLN A 81 8.42 2.06 -3.33
N ARG A 82 8.21 0.79 -3.00
CA ARG A 82 7.89 -0.26 -4.00
C ARG A 82 6.50 -0.08 -4.58
N PHE A 83 5.52 0.28 -3.75
CA PHE A 83 4.14 0.50 -4.19
C PHE A 83 4.00 1.77 -5.05
N ILE A 84 4.74 2.83 -4.74
CA ILE A 84 4.70 4.07 -5.53
C ILE A 84 5.14 3.79 -6.97
N GLN A 85 6.10 2.88 -7.19
CA GLN A 85 6.52 2.44 -8.53
C GLN A 85 5.43 1.71 -9.33
N LEU A 86 4.38 1.21 -8.66
CA LEU A 86 3.27 0.53 -9.29
C LEU A 86 2.13 1.49 -9.68
N ARG A 87 2.26 2.80 -9.45
CA ARG A 87 1.28 3.78 -9.93
C ARG A 87 1.34 3.92 -11.45
N ASP A 88 0.20 4.04 -12.11
CA ASP A 88 0.10 4.26 -13.56
C ASP A 88 0.72 5.61 -13.99
N ASP A 89 0.61 6.62 -13.13
CA ASP A 89 1.17 7.96 -13.32
C ASP A 89 2.64 8.08 -12.88
N TYR A 90 3.30 6.99 -12.47
CA TYR A 90 4.65 7.04 -11.90
C TYR A 90 5.65 7.84 -12.76
N LYS A 91 5.61 7.60 -14.08
CA LYS A 91 6.47 8.28 -15.06
C LYS A 91 5.99 9.69 -15.37
N SER A 92 4.70 9.89 -15.63
CA SER A 92 4.13 11.18 -16.02
C SER A 92 4.20 12.22 -14.89
N ALA A 93 4.00 11.78 -13.64
CA ALA A 93 4.11 12.62 -12.44
C ALA A 93 5.56 12.78 -11.93
N LYS A 94 6.55 12.23 -12.64
CA LYS A 94 7.99 12.29 -12.29
C LYS A 94 8.28 11.85 -10.86
N LEU A 95 7.62 10.78 -10.40
CA LEU A 95 7.65 10.37 -8.99
C LEU A 95 9.04 9.89 -8.53
N ALA A 96 9.89 9.41 -9.43
CA ALA A 96 11.27 9.04 -9.10
C ALA A 96 12.05 10.19 -8.43
N ALA A 97 11.91 11.42 -8.95
CA ALA A 97 12.58 12.60 -8.41
C ALA A 97 11.97 13.05 -7.06
N LYS A 98 10.65 12.93 -6.90
CA LYS A 98 9.97 13.23 -5.64
C LYS A 98 10.33 12.21 -4.55
N LEU A 99 10.45 10.93 -4.92
CA LEU A 99 10.86 9.86 -4.02
C LEU A 99 12.28 10.07 -3.48
N SER A 100 13.23 10.47 -4.33
CA SER A 100 14.60 10.74 -3.88
C SER A 100 14.67 11.84 -2.82
N SER A 101 13.78 12.84 -2.87
CA SER A 101 13.70 13.88 -1.83
C SER A 101 12.95 13.46 -0.55
N LEU A 102 12.14 12.40 -0.62
CA LEU A 102 11.32 11.94 0.52
C LEU A 102 12.03 10.90 1.39
N PHE A 103 13.03 10.22 0.82
CA PHE A 103 13.75 9.12 1.47
C PHE A 103 15.26 9.36 1.57
N SER A 104 15.72 10.56 1.23
CA SER A 104 17.07 11.08 1.51
C SER A 104 17.24 11.47 2.97
#